data_AF-A0A1T5J2P7-F1
#
_entry.id   AF-A0A1T5J2P7-F1
#
_cell.length_a   1.000
_cell.length_b   1.000
_cell.length_c   1.000
_cell.angle_alpha   90.00
_cell.angle_beta   90.00
_cell.angle_gamma   90.00
#
_symmetry.space_group_name_H-M   'P 1'
#
loop_
_entity.id
_entity.type
_entity.pdbx_description
1 polymer ?
#
loop_
_entity_poly.entity_id
_entity_poly.type
_entity_poly.pdbx_seq_one_letter_code
_entity_poly.pdbx_strand_id
1 'polypeptide(L)'
;MDLDWAYPEVSPAIINSEKLNCDRWVKTLKTDDVSYGYITTKHHSGFALWDTKTTEYNVMNSPLKRDVVKEYSDVFHASGLKVMLYFSILDTHYRLRSGQIIDGHIEMIKEQLTELLTHYGDITAVVIDGWDAPWSRISYDDVPFDEIYSLVKSIQPNCLVMDKFSEAPAITEIGVCNKKRP
;
A
#
# COMPACT_ATOMS: atom_id res chain seq x y z
N MET A 1 10.50 8.05 -15.31
CA MET A 1 9.41 7.69 -16.24
C MET A 1 8.16 8.21 -15.57
N ASP A 2 7.58 9.28 -16.10
CA ASP A 2 6.42 9.93 -15.50
C ASP A 2 5.16 9.28 -16.08
N LEU A 3 4.84 8.10 -15.58
CA LEU A 3 3.63 7.36 -15.95
C LEU A 3 2.79 7.21 -14.69
N ASP A 4 1.53 7.65 -14.76
CA ASP A 4 0.55 7.45 -13.68
C ASP A 4 0.28 5.96 -13.41
N TRP A 5 0.53 5.11 -14.43
CA TRP A 5 0.39 3.66 -14.38
C TRP A 5 1.62 3.01 -15.02
N ALA A 6 2.43 2.34 -14.21
CA ALA A 6 3.54 1.55 -14.74
C ALA A 6 3.01 0.31 -15.48
N TYR A 7 3.68 -0.06 -16.58
CA TYR A 7 3.40 -1.33 -17.25
C TYR A 7 3.71 -2.52 -16.31
N PRO A 8 2.96 -3.63 -16.38
CA PRO A 8 3.11 -4.77 -15.46
C PRO A 8 4.48 -5.46 -15.52
N GLU A 9 5.22 -5.27 -16.61
CA GLU A 9 6.51 -5.91 -16.87
C GLU A 9 7.69 -4.95 -16.69
N VAL A 10 7.48 -3.81 -16.03
CA VAL A 10 8.56 -2.87 -15.75
C VAL A 10 9.59 -3.59 -14.87
N SER A 11 10.83 -3.66 -15.36
CA SER A 11 11.91 -4.34 -14.66
C SER A 11 12.17 -3.68 -13.29
N PRO A 12 12.26 -4.46 -12.19
CA PRO A 12 12.68 -3.95 -10.89
C PRO A 12 14.04 -3.23 -10.93
N ALA A 13 14.87 -3.48 -11.96
CA ALA A 13 16.15 -2.81 -12.18
C ALA A 13 16.05 -1.28 -12.28
N ILE A 14 14.88 -0.75 -12.67
CA ILE A 14 14.69 0.71 -12.75
C ILE A 14 14.45 1.35 -11.38
N ILE A 15 14.12 0.54 -10.36
CA ILE A 15 13.87 1.00 -9.00
C ILE A 15 15.21 1.12 -8.28
N ASN A 16 15.84 2.27 -8.47
CA ASN A 16 17.07 2.65 -7.79
C ASN A 16 16.96 4.10 -7.32
N SER A 17 16.79 4.31 -6.02
CA SER A 17 16.74 5.65 -5.44
C SER A 17 17.78 5.77 -4.33
N GLU A 18 18.99 6.20 -4.72
CA GLU A 18 20.07 6.50 -3.78
C GLU A 18 19.69 7.62 -2.79
N LYS A 19 18.70 8.45 -3.15
CA LYS A 19 18.23 9.57 -2.34
C LYS A 19 17.06 9.22 -1.42
N LEU A 20 16.55 7.99 -1.45
CA LEU A 20 15.46 7.55 -0.58
C LEU A 20 15.90 7.60 0.88
N ASN A 21 15.22 8.44 1.65
CA ASN A 21 15.47 8.63 3.07
C ASN A 21 14.17 9.03 3.78
N CYS A 22 13.59 8.11 4.55
CA CYS A 22 12.33 8.31 5.25
C CYS A 22 12.44 9.32 6.40
N ASP A 23 13.61 9.49 7.04
CA ASP A 23 13.85 10.54 8.04
C ASP A 23 13.64 11.94 7.46
N ARG A 24 13.99 12.15 6.19
CA ARG A 24 13.73 13.43 5.52
C ARG A 24 12.24 13.70 5.38
N TRP A 25 11.43 12.67 5.15
CA TRP A 25 9.98 12.82 5.07
C TRP A 25 9.44 13.34 6.38
N VAL A 26 9.76 12.70 7.50
CA VAL A 26 9.31 13.16 8.81
C VAL A 26 9.85 14.55 9.16
N LYS A 27 11.10 14.89 8.81
CA LYS A 27 11.63 16.25 9.00
C LYS A 27 10.84 17.30 8.22
N THR A 28 10.39 16.98 7.01
CA THR A 28 9.52 17.86 6.21
C THR A 28 8.12 17.95 6.81
N LEU A 29 7.63 16.88 7.46
CA LEU A 29 6.30 16.80 8.06
C LEU A 29 6.19 17.34 9.48
N LYS A 30 7.31 17.55 10.19
CA LYS A 30 7.35 18.11 11.55
C LYS A 30 6.98 19.60 11.57
N THR A 31 5.74 19.88 11.21
CA THR A 31 4.98 21.08 11.56
C THR A 31 3.90 20.66 12.57
N ASP A 32 3.45 21.58 13.43
CA ASP A 32 2.54 21.26 14.54
C ASP A 32 1.16 20.69 14.10
N ASP A 33 0.84 20.74 12.80
CA ASP A 33 -0.48 20.42 12.25
C ASP A 33 -0.59 18.99 11.65
N VAL A 34 0.52 18.24 11.52
CA VAL A 34 0.54 16.89 10.92
C VAL A 34 0.48 15.81 12.00
N SER A 35 -0.39 14.81 11.80
CA SER A 35 -0.56 13.71 12.77
C SER A 35 -0.43 12.30 12.19
N TYR A 36 -0.34 12.17 10.86
CA TYR A 36 -0.21 10.90 10.18
C TYR A 36 0.42 11.07 8.80
N GLY A 37 0.87 9.97 8.20
CA GLY A 37 1.07 9.88 6.75
C GLY A 37 0.47 8.59 6.23
N TYR A 38 0.43 8.45 4.90
CA TYR A 38 0.18 7.17 4.26
C TYR A 38 1.21 6.89 3.15
N ILE A 39 1.51 5.61 2.91
CA ILE A 39 2.39 5.15 1.83
C ILE A 39 1.68 4.13 0.94
N THR A 40 1.89 4.22 -0.37
CA THR A 40 1.51 3.20 -1.35
C THR A 40 2.43 1.99 -1.20
N THR A 41 1.96 0.90 -0.60
CA THR A 41 2.76 -0.32 -0.42
C THR A 41 2.83 -1.13 -1.72
N LYS A 42 1.70 -1.20 -2.44
CA LYS A 42 1.56 -1.81 -3.77
C LYS A 42 0.56 -1.00 -4.59
N HIS A 43 0.95 -0.60 -5.80
CA HIS A 43 0.06 0.03 -6.78
C HIS A 43 -0.49 -1.01 -7.78
N HIS A 44 -1.29 -0.57 -8.75
CA HIS A 44 -1.93 -1.44 -9.75
C HIS A 44 -0.96 -2.26 -10.63
N SER A 45 0.32 -1.84 -10.70
CA SER A 45 1.37 -2.60 -11.39
C SER A 45 1.74 -3.91 -10.68
N GLY A 46 1.40 -4.05 -9.39
CA GLY A 46 1.72 -5.23 -8.58
C GLY A 46 3.08 -5.19 -7.90
N PHE A 47 3.91 -4.16 -8.13
CA PHE A 47 5.23 -4.07 -7.50
C PHE A 47 5.11 -3.73 -6.01
N ALA A 48 5.59 -4.62 -5.14
CA ALA A 48 5.55 -4.45 -3.69
C ALA A 48 6.79 -3.69 -3.16
N LEU A 49 6.56 -2.68 -2.31
CA LEU A 49 7.61 -1.87 -1.67
C LEU A 49 8.14 -2.43 -0.33
N TRP A 50 7.80 -3.67 -0.01
CA TRP A 50 8.27 -4.38 1.19
C TRP A 50 8.81 -5.77 0.85
N ASP A 51 9.46 -6.42 1.81
CA ASP A 51 10.00 -7.79 1.65
C ASP A 51 8.90 -8.86 1.77
N THR A 52 7.96 -8.83 0.83
CA THR A 52 6.87 -9.83 0.76
C THR A 52 7.38 -11.20 0.35
N LYS A 53 6.79 -12.27 0.89
CA LYS A 53 7.07 -13.66 0.51
C LYS A 53 6.12 -14.20 -0.56
N THR A 54 5.10 -13.45 -0.94
CA THR A 54 4.07 -13.92 -1.88
C THR A 54 4.47 -13.75 -3.35
N THR A 55 5.47 -12.92 -3.64
CA THR A 55 5.92 -12.61 -5.00
C THR A 55 7.40 -12.21 -5.04
N GLU A 56 8.10 -12.56 -6.12
CA GLU A 56 9.44 -12.03 -6.41
C GLU A 56 9.41 -10.60 -6.99
N TYR A 57 8.25 -10.11 -7.44
CA TYR A 57 8.05 -8.77 -7.98
C TYR A 57 7.95 -7.72 -6.86
N ASN A 58 9.04 -7.56 -6.12
CA ASN A 58 9.15 -6.68 -4.97
C ASN A 58 10.51 -5.96 -4.90
N VAL A 59 10.61 -4.99 -3.98
CA VAL A 59 11.78 -4.12 -3.80
C VAL A 59 13.08 -4.86 -3.48
N MET A 60 13.02 -6.06 -2.90
CA MET A 60 14.21 -6.86 -2.59
C MET A 60 14.90 -7.42 -3.85
N ASN A 61 14.16 -7.50 -4.96
CA ASN A 61 14.68 -7.87 -6.27
C ASN A 61 15.02 -6.67 -7.17
N SER A 62 15.01 -5.45 -6.60
CA SER A 62 15.53 -4.25 -7.25
C SER A 62 16.95 -3.91 -6.79
N PRO A 63 17.68 -2.98 -7.42
CA PRO A 63 18.93 -2.43 -6.90
C PRO A 63 18.80 -1.76 -5.53
N LEU A 64 17.60 -1.27 -5.16
CA LEU A 64 17.37 -0.60 -3.89
C LEU A 64 17.53 -1.55 -2.68
N LYS A 65 17.01 -2.79 -2.77
CA LYS A 65 17.12 -3.87 -1.76
C LYS A 65 16.82 -3.45 -0.32
N ARG A 66 15.85 -2.56 -0.14
CA ARG A 66 15.44 -2.01 1.16
C ARG A 66 13.94 -2.17 1.31
N ASP A 67 13.49 -2.64 2.47
CA ASP A 67 12.07 -2.64 2.83
C ASP A 67 11.64 -1.20 3.13
N VAL A 68 11.02 -0.56 2.14
CA VAL A 68 10.64 0.85 2.22
C VAL A 68 9.50 1.06 3.19
N VAL A 69 8.57 0.10 3.27
CA VAL A 69 7.44 0.15 4.22
C VAL A 69 7.97 0.09 5.65
N LYS A 70 8.98 -0.74 5.92
CA LYS A 70 9.63 -0.82 7.23
C LYS A 70 10.33 0.48 7.60
N GLU A 71 11.14 1.03 6.71
CA GLU A 71 11.84 2.30 6.98
C GLU A 71 10.85 3.45 7.20
N TYR A 72 9.74 3.45 6.47
CA TYR A 72 8.65 4.40 6.63
C TYR A 72 7.97 4.26 8.00
N SER A 73 7.51 3.06 8.35
CA SER A 73 6.78 2.83 9.60
C SER A 73 7.65 3.14 10.82
N ASP A 74 8.91 2.67 10.81
CA ASP A 74 9.83 2.82 11.93
C ASP A 74 10.09 4.30 12.26
N VAL A 75 10.33 5.14 11.23
CA VAL A 75 10.61 6.58 11.42
C VAL A 75 9.34 7.35 11.83
N PHE A 76 8.18 6.99 11.29
CA PHE A 76 6.90 7.62 11.63
C PHE A 76 6.52 7.32 13.09
N HIS A 77 6.56 6.05 13.50
CA HIS A 77 6.30 5.66 14.89
C HIS A 77 7.30 6.29 15.85
N ALA A 78 8.60 6.30 15.52
CA ALA A 78 9.63 6.94 16.34
C ALA A 78 9.41 8.46 16.51
N SER A 79 8.66 9.09 15.62
CA SER A 79 8.32 10.51 15.68
C SER A 79 6.90 10.79 16.17
N GLY A 80 6.19 9.78 16.68
CA GLY A 80 4.82 9.91 17.19
C GLY A 80 3.77 10.18 16.11
N LEU A 81 4.09 9.95 14.85
CA LEU A 81 3.15 10.05 13.73
C LEU A 81 2.43 8.72 13.55
N LYS A 82 1.14 8.80 13.22
CA LYS A 82 0.36 7.62 12.86
C LYS A 82 0.72 7.13 11.46
N VAL A 83 0.69 5.81 11.31
CA VAL A 83 1.01 5.10 10.06
C VAL A 83 -0.28 4.65 9.40
N MET A 84 -0.44 4.97 8.13
CA MET A 84 -1.50 4.46 7.27
C MET A 84 -0.89 3.83 6.02
N LEU A 85 -1.57 2.83 5.45
CA LEU A 85 -1.09 2.10 4.28
C LEU A 85 -2.12 2.21 3.16
N TYR A 86 -1.65 2.31 1.92
CA TYR A 86 -2.45 2.10 0.72
C TYR A 86 -2.05 0.78 0.08
N PHE A 87 -3.04 -0.03 -0.30
CA PHE A 87 -2.85 -1.31 -0.95
C PHE A 87 -3.83 -1.46 -2.12
N SER A 88 -3.35 -1.76 -3.32
CA SER A 88 -4.24 -2.09 -4.43
C SER A 88 -4.51 -3.60 -4.53
N ILE A 89 -5.79 -3.97 -4.63
CA ILE A 89 -6.18 -5.33 -5.00
C ILE A 89 -5.85 -5.61 -6.47
N LEU A 90 -6.06 -4.63 -7.36
CA LEU A 90 -5.72 -4.76 -8.77
C LEU A 90 -4.22 -5.01 -8.92
N ASP A 91 -3.89 -6.12 -9.57
CA ASP A 91 -2.51 -6.52 -9.82
C ASP A 91 -2.35 -6.93 -11.29
N THR A 92 -1.77 -6.04 -12.09
CA THR A 92 -1.59 -6.29 -13.52
C THR A 92 -0.47 -7.28 -13.81
N HIS A 93 0.49 -7.48 -12.90
CA HIS A 93 1.57 -8.45 -13.03
C HIS A 93 1.05 -9.89 -12.89
N TYR A 94 0.26 -10.15 -11.84
CA TYR A 94 -0.37 -11.46 -11.63
C TYR A 94 -1.73 -11.63 -12.29
N ARG A 95 -2.21 -10.64 -13.04
CA ARG A 95 -3.54 -10.64 -13.68
C ARG A 95 -4.68 -10.78 -12.67
N LEU A 96 -4.51 -10.24 -11.47
CA LEU A 96 -5.57 -10.07 -10.48
C LEU A 96 -6.45 -8.90 -10.92
N ARG A 97 -7.41 -9.18 -11.79
CA ARG A 97 -8.35 -8.21 -12.35
C ARG A 97 -9.68 -8.87 -12.69
N SER A 98 -10.72 -8.06 -12.83
CA SER A 98 -12.08 -8.51 -13.16
C SER A 98 -12.10 -9.55 -14.30
N GLY A 99 -12.82 -10.65 -14.09
CA GLY A 99 -12.92 -11.77 -15.04
C GLY A 99 -11.71 -12.72 -15.10
N GLN A 100 -10.67 -12.51 -14.27
CA GLN A 100 -9.48 -13.37 -14.19
C GLN A 100 -9.10 -13.74 -12.75
N ILE A 101 -9.97 -13.45 -11.78
CA ILE A 101 -9.72 -13.74 -10.38
C ILE A 101 -9.96 -15.22 -10.09
N ILE A 102 -9.06 -15.81 -9.30
CA ILE A 102 -9.07 -17.20 -8.85
C ILE A 102 -8.76 -17.23 -7.35
N ASP A 103 -9.07 -18.33 -6.66
CA ASP A 103 -8.88 -18.46 -5.20
C ASP A 103 -7.45 -18.10 -4.75
N GLY A 104 -6.43 -18.51 -5.51
CA GLY A 104 -5.03 -18.19 -5.20
C GLY A 104 -4.72 -16.69 -5.17
N HIS A 105 -5.50 -15.85 -5.87
CA HIS A 105 -5.37 -14.40 -5.77
C HIS A 105 -5.92 -13.85 -4.46
N ILE A 106 -7.01 -14.42 -3.96
CA ILE A 106 -7.62 -14.02 -2.68
C ILE A 106 -6.67 -14.37 -1.55
N GLU A 107 -6.08 -15.55 -1.58
CA GLU A 107 -5.08 -15.96 -0.60
C GLU A 107 -3.82 -15.09 -0.67
N MET A 108 -3.34 -14.73 -1.86
CA MET A 108 -2.24 -13.78 -2.01
C MET A 108 -2.58 -12.40 -1.38
N ILE A 109 -3.79 -11.87 -1.59
CA ILE A 109 -4.22 -10.61 -0.94
C ILE A 109 -4.20 -10.76 0.58
N LYS A 110 -4.76 -11.84 1.12
CA LYS A 110 -4.82 -12.11 2.56
C LYS A 110 -3.42 -12.23 3.17
N GLU A 111 -2.52 -12.95 2.52
CA GLU A 111 -1.13 -13.10 2.95
C GLU A 111 -0.39 -11.75 2.95
N GLN A 112 -0.51 -10.96 1.87
CA GLN A 112 0.11 -9.63 1.78
C GLN A 112 -0.42 -8.67 2.86
N LEU A 113 -1.74 -8.64 3.09
CA LEU A 113 -2.33 -7.84 4.16
C LEU A 113 -1.88 -8.34 5.55
N THR A 114 -1.74 -9.65 5.74
CA THR A 114 -1.26 -10.22 7.00
C THR A 114 0.16 -9.77 7.29
N GLU A 115 1.07 -9.80 6.31
CA GLU A 115 2.45 -9.29 6.45
C GLU A 115 2.43 -7.81 6.85
N LEU A 116 1.70 -6.98 6.11
CA LEU A 116 1.62 -5.53 6.30
C LEU A 116 1.04 -5.13 7.67
N LEU A 117 0.07 -5.90 8.17
CA LEU A 117 -0.60 -5.60 9.44
C LEU A 117 0.07 -6.24 10.66
N THR A 118 1.03 -7.13 10.46
CA THR A 118 1.72 -7.84 11.56
C THR A 118 3.14 -7.33 11.79
N HIS A 119 3.87 -6.94 10.73
CA HIS A 119 5.32 -6.71 10.83
C HIS A 119 5.73 -5.23 10.93
N TYR A 120 4.79 -4.31 10.75
CA TYR A 120 5.07 -2.87 10.60
C TYR A 120 4.49 -2.01 11.73
N GLY A 121 4.22 -2.60 12.89
CA GLY A 121 3.70 -1.92 14.09
C GLY A 121 2.21 -1.58 14.02
N ASP A 122 1.79 -0.56 14.78
CA ASP A 122 0.38 -0.11 14.81
C ASP A 122 0.01 0.61 13.52
N ILE A 123 -1.03 0.10 12.84
CA ILE A 123 -1.55 0.66 11.60
C ILE A 123 -2.89 1.31 11.89
N THR A 124 -2.94 2.64 11.76
CA THR A 124 -4.16 3.43 12.04
C THR A 124 -5.24 3.21 10.99
N ALA A 125 -4.85 3.08 9.72
CA ALA A 125 -5.79 2.80 8.64
C ALA A 125 -5.10 2.10 7.47
N VAL A 126 -5.88 1.28 6.77
CA VAL A 126 -5.54 0.75 5.45
C VAL A 126 -6.57 1.22 4.43
N VAL A 127 -6.10 1.84 3.36
CA VAL A 127 -6.87 2.20 2.19
C VAL A 127 -6.69 1.10 1.16
N ILE A 128 -7.76 0.37 0.86
CA ILE A 128 -7.75 -0.71 -0.12
C ILE A 128 -8.46 -0.22 -1.39
N ASP A 129 -7.73 -0.24 -2.50
CA ASP A 129 -8.19 0.32 -3.78
C ASP A 129 -8.39 -0.79 -4.82
N GLY A 130 -9.56 -0.75 -5.46
CA GLY A 130 -9.86 -1.56 -6.63
C GLY A 130 -11.30 -2.07 -6.69
N TRP A 131 -12.03 -2.09 -5.57
CA TRP A 131 -13.45 -2.47 -5.57
C TRP A 131 -14.30 -1.44 -6.32
N ASP A 132 -15.09 -1.92 -7.28
CA ASP A 132 -16.03 -1.17 -8.11
C ASP A 132 -15.47 0.08 -8.81
N ALA A 133 -14.14 0.28 -8.77
CA ALA A 133 -13.50 1.37 -9.45
C ALA A 133 -13.64 1.18 -10.98
N PRO A 134 -13.97 2.22 -11.77
CA PRO A 134 -14.25 2.09 -13.21
C PRO A 134 -13.13 1.41 -14.02
N TRP A 135 -11.89 1.57 -13.57
CA TRP A 135 -10.68 1.00 -14.17
C TRP A 135 -10.39 -0.45 -13.75
N SER A 136 -10.81 -0.84 -12.55
CA SER A 136 -10.54 -2.16 -11.98
C SER A 136 -11.68 -3.14 -12.26
N ARG A 137 -12.92 -2.69 -12.06
CA ARG A 137 -14.17 -3.46 -12.19
C ARG A 137 -14.19 -4.76 -11.37
N ILE A 138 -13.32 -4.87 -10.36
CA ILE A 138 -13.33 -5.96 -9.41
C ILE A 138 -14.51 -5.71 -8.49
N SER A 139 -15.48 -6.61 -8.49
CA SER A 139 -16.65 -6.53 -7.65
C SER A 139 -16.36 -7.03 -6.24
N TYR A 140 -17.29 -6.75 -5.34
CA TYR A 140 -17.31 -7.31 -3.99
C TYR A 140 -17.48 -8.83 -3.96
N ASP A 141 -18.00 -9.44 -5.04
CA ASP A 141 -18.10 -10.90 -5.18
C ASP A 141 -16.77 -11.50 -5.67
N ASP A 142 -16.06 -10.79 -6.55
CA ASP A 142 -14.76 -11.22 -7.06
C ASP A 142 -13.71 -11.28 -5.94
N VAL A 143 -13.68 -10.27 -5.06
CA VAL A 143 -12.84 -10.25 -3.86
C VAL A 143 -13.75 -9.95 -2.66
N PRO A 144 -14.14 -10.96 -1.87
CA PRO A 144 -15.09 -10.79 -0.77
C PRO A 144 -14.63 -9.78 0.28
N PHE A 145 -15.27 -8.61 0.32
CA PHE A 145 -14.91 -7.54 1.27
C PHE A 145 -15.03 -8.00 2.73
N ASP A 146 -16.07 -8.76 3.06
CA ASP A 146 -16.28 -9.24 4.43
C ASP A 146 -15.14 -10.13 4.92
N GLU A 147 -14.57 -10.95 4.04
CA GLU A 147 -13.40 -11.78 4.38
C GLU A 147 -12.16 -10.92 4.63
N ILE A 148 -11.90 -9.95 3.74
CA ILE A 148 -10.76 -9.05 3.88
C ILE A 148 -10.91 -8.16 5.12
N TYR A 149 -12.09 -7.57 5.32
CA TYR A 149 -12.40 -6.76 6.49
C TYR A 149 -12.21 -7.55 7.79
N SER A 150 -12.77 -8.77 7.85
CA SER A 150 -12.66 -9.63 9.03
C SER A 150 -11.21 -9.99 9.33
N LEU A 151 -10.41 -10.28 8.30
CA LEU A 151 -8.98 -10.50 8.45
C LEU A 151 -8.29 -9.27 9.07
N VAL A 152 -8.47 -8.08 8.48
CA VAL A 152 -7.86 -6.84 9.00
C VAL A 152 -8.24 -6.63 10.46
N LYS A 153 -9.52 -6.79 10.81
CA LYS A 153 -10.01 -6.61 12.17
C LYS A 153 -9.51 -7.67 13.15
N SER A 154 -9.25 -8.88 12.69
CA SER A 154 -8.68 -9.94 13.53
C SER A 154 -7.23 -9.67 13.93
N ILE A 155 -6.46 -8.98 13.07
CA ILE A 155 -5.04 -8.67 13.29
C ILE A 155 -4.90 -7.31 13.99
N GLN A 156 -5.59 -6.29 13.48
CA GLN A 156 -5.54 -4.90 13.92
C GLN A 156 -6.97 -4.38 14.18
N PRO A 157 -7.58 -4.67 15.35
CA PRO A 157 -8.99 -4.36 15.62
C PRO A 157 -9.32 -2.86 15.53
N ASN A 158 -8.35 -2.01 15.86
CA ASN A 158 -8.48 -0.55 15.81
C ASN A 158 -8.16 0.07 14.44
N CYS A 159 -7.65 -0.71 13.48
CA CYS A 159 -7.31 -0.21 12.15
C CYS A 159 -8.59 0.14 11.37
N LEU A 160 -8.66 1.35 10.82
CA LEU A 160 -9.74 1.74 9.93
C LEU A 160 -9.53 1.09 8.55
N VAL A 161 -10.57 0.47 8.01
CA VAL A 161 -10.58 -0.07 6.65
C VAL A 161 -11.35 0.90 5.77
N MET A 162 -10.71 1.43 4.74
CA MET A 162 -11.32 2.33 3.77
C MET A 162 -11.28 1.69 2.39
N ASP A 163 -12.41 1.62 1.70
CA ASP A 163 -12.47 1.34 0.28
C ASP A 163 -12.31 2.66 -0.49
N LYS A 164 -11.41 2.72 -1.47
CA LYS A 164 -11.24 3.94 -2.28
C LYS A 164 -12.09 3.84 -3.54
N PHE A 165 -13.17 4.63 -3.62
CA PHE A 165 -14.04 4.74 -4.80
C PHE A 165 -13.74 5.96 -5.72
N SER A 166 -12.90 6.93 -5.35
CA SER A 166 -12.81 8.20 -6.08
C SER A 166 -11.43 8.54 -6.64
N GLU A 167 -11.44 9.09 -7.86
CA GLU A 167 -10.36 9.81 -8.56
C GLU A 167 -9.60 10.75 -7.60
N ALA A 168 -8.54 10.23 -6.98
CA ALA A 168 -7.43 11.05 -6.54
C ALA A 168 -6.23 10.55 -7.36
N PRO A 169 -5.42 11.46 -7.92
CA PRO A 169 -4.31 11.10 -8.80
C PRO A 169 -3.51 9.96 -8.17
N ALA A 170 -2.99 9.06 -8.99
CA ALA A 170 -2.02 8.06 -8.57
C ALA A 170 -0.80 8.82 -8.05
N ILE A 171 -0.79 9.17 -6.76
CA ILE A 171 0.31 9.89 -6.18
C ILE A 171 1.30 8.85 -5.69
N THR A 172 2.43 8.80 -6.36
CA THR A 172 3.72 8.27 -5.90
C THR A 172 4.26 9.04 -4.67
N GLU A 173 3.40 9.73 -3.91
CA GLU A 173 3.72 10.63 -2.81
C GLU A 173 3.08 10.18 -1.49
N ILE A 174 3.76 10.55 -0.41
CA ILE A 174 3.23 10.52 0.96
C ILE A 174 2.18 11.63 1.05
N GLY A 175 0.92 11.24 1.23
CA GLY A 175 -0.11 12.23 1.52
C GLY A 175 -0.19 12.53 3.02
N VAL A 176 -0.47 13.79 3.30
CA VAL A 176 -0.45 14.39 4.63
C VAL A 176 -1.79 15.08 4.83
N CYS A 177 -2.51 14.79 5.91
CA CYS A 177 -3.71 15.55 6.24
C CYS A 177 -3.48 16.37 7.51
N ASN A 178 -3.80 17.66 7.39
CA ASN A 178 -3.72 18.61 8.47
C ASN A 178 -4.96 18.52 9.36
N LYS A 179 -4.79 18.75 10.66
CA LYS A 179 -5.88 18.78 11.66
C LYS A 179 -6.96 19.85 11.45
N LYS A 180 -6.90 20.70 10.42
CA LYS A 180 -7.85 21.81 10.25
C LYS A 180 -9.03 21.43 9.36
N ARG A 181 -10.13 21.02 9.99
CA ARG A 181 -11.45 21.52 9.60
C ARG A 181 -12.13 22.14 10.83
N PRO A 182 -12.84 23.28 10.64
CA PRO A 182 -13.56 23.97 11.71
C PRO A 182 -14.63 23.08 12.36
#